data_AF-A0A1G0GGM0-F1
#
_entry.id   AF-A0A1G0GGM0-F1
#
_cell.length_a   1.000
_cell.length_b   1.000
_cell.length_c   1.000
_cell.angle_alpha   90.00
_cell.angle_beta   90.00
_cell.angle_gamma   90.00
#
_symmetry.space_group_name_H-M   'P 1'
#
loop_
_entity.id
_entity.type
_entity.pdbx_description
1 polymer ?
#
loop_
_entity_poly.entity_id
_entity_poly.type
_entity_poly.pdbx_seq_one_letter_code
_entity_poly.pdbx_strand_id
1 'polypeptide(L)'
;MKNELKEFFWYDLCAEYDAIHLYRELHASRSHYSEDFLNFLEMWYADEQNHAAGFYELYKLLYDVNDEFIKQELQARTADFSEMREFLEDEFKLCVLFAYDEFASVMTYKKDLFYHEFGLLEFVTWIRNVLSDEALHFGNLVRLIRFKYLHRLHETREILLKIAEIEQQRKPYQATFLFDHECPHFLLTQEELAGRCINTVLQKIMNDKSLVM
;
A
#
# COMPACT_ATOMS: atom_id res chain seq x y z
N MET A 1 15.22 5.26 20.98
CA MET A 1 14.65 5.99 19.83
C MET A 1 15.30 5.62 18.50
N LYS A 2 16.49 6.13 18.10
CA LYS A 2 17.04 5.83 16.75
C LYS A 2 17.16 4.33 16.45
N ASN A 3 17.82 3.55 17.30
CA ASN A 3 17.97 2.10 17.10
C ASN A 3 16.65 1.31 17.22
N GLU A 4 15.63 1.84 17.88
CA GLU A 4 14.30 1.20 18.01
C GLU A 4 13.47 1.39 16.73
N LEU A 5 13.75 2.43 15.94
CA LEU A 5 13.10 2.70 14.65
C LEU A 5 13.87 2.08 13.48
N LYS A 6 14.99 1.39 13.73
CA LYS A 6 15.78 0.79 12.64
C LYS A 6 14.97 -0.30 11.93
N GLU A 7 14.23 -1.10 12.67
CA GLU A 7 13.33 -2.09 12.05
C GLU A 7 12.19 -1.38 11.32
N PHE A 8 11.64 -0.30 11.88
CA PHE A 8 10.60 0.53 11.26
C PHE A 8 10.98 0.97 9.85
N PHE A 9 12.05 1.76 9.70
CA PHE A 9 12.47 2.26 8.39
C PHE A 9 12.93 1.15 7.45
N TRP A 10 13.35 0.00 7.97
CA TRP A 10 13.68 -1.15 7.15
C TRP A 10 12.42 -1.77 6.52
N TYR A 11 11.34 -1.86 7.31
CA TYR A 11 10.07 -2.39 6.83
C TYR A 11 9.43 -1.45 5.80
N ASP A 12 9.39 -0.13 6.03
CA ASP A 12 8.88 0.80 5.02
C ASP A 12 9.69 0.68 3.73
N LEU A 13 11.02 0.71 3.82
CA LEU A 13 11.87 0.54 2.65
C LEU A 13 11.58 -0.78 1.91
N CYS A 14 11.39 -1.87 2.64
CA CYS A 14 11.07 -3.16 2.02
C CYS A 14 9.71 -3.14 1.32
N ALA A 15 8.66 -2.65 1.99
CA ALA A 15 7.31 -2.61 1.44
C ALA A 15 7.27 -1.77 0.14
N GLU A 16 7.82 -0.56 0.21
CA GLU A 16 7.89 0.39 -0.92
C GLU A 16 8.72 -0.18 -2.07
N TYR A 17 9.85 -0.83 -1.77
CA TYR A 17 10.68 -1.49 -2.79
C TYR A 17 9.94 -2.66 -3.46
N ASP A 18 9.15 -3.42 -2.71
CA ASP A 18 8.45 -4.60 -3.18
C ASP A 18 7.35 -4.30 -4.22
N ALA A 19 6.99 -3.02 -4.42
CA ALA A 19 6.18 -2.57 -5.54
C ALA A 19 6.70 -3.08 -6.90
N ILE A 20 8.03 -3.28 -7.02
CA ILE A 20 8.63 -3.87 -8.24
C ILE A 20 8.15 -5.28 -8.53
N HIS A 21 7.89 -6.09 -7.50
CA HIS A 21 7.41 -7.44 -7.67
C HIS A 21 5.96 -7.44 -8.17
N LEU A 22 5.11 -6.62 -7.55
CA LEU A 22 3.71 -6.47 -7.96
C LEU A 22 3.61 -5.92 -9.38
N TYR A 23 4.36 -4.85 -9.69
CA TYR A 23 4.40 -4.27 -11.03
C TYR A 23 4.81 -5.31 -12.08
N ARG A 24 5.84 -6.13 -11.82
CA ARG A 24 6.27 -7.18 -12.75
C ARG A 24 5.22 -8.27 -12.94
N GLU A 25 4.57 -8.71 -11.87
CA GLU A 25 3.51 -9.72 -11.94
C GLU A 25 2.33 -9.23 -12.78
N LEU A 26 1.86 -8.00 -12.52
CA LEU A 26 0.76 -7.38 -13.27
C LEU A 26 1.16 -7.06 -14.72
N HIS A 27 2.38 -6.58 -14.95
CA HIS A 27 2.85 -6.28 -16.29
C HIS A 27 3.02 -7.55 -17.14
N ALA A 28 3.36 -8.69 -16.54
CA ALA A 28 3.43 -9.97 -17.23
C ALA A 28 2.06 -10.43 -17.77
N SER A 29 0.97 -10.07 -17.07
CA SER A 29 -0.41 -10.35 -17.47
C SER A 29 -1.13 -9.14 -18.09
N ARG A 30 -0.41 -8.07 -18.50
CA ARG A 30 -0.96 -6.77 -18.92
C ARG A 30 -2.12 -6.82 -19.94
N SER A 31 -2.20 -7.84 -20.78
CA SER A 31 -3.30 -8.01 -21.73
C SER A 31 -4.67 -8.27 -21.08
N HIS A 32 -4.70 -8.66 -19.80
CA HIS A 32 -5.91 -8.86 -19.02
C HIS A 32 -6.46 -7.55 -18.44
N TYR A 33 -5.62 -6.51 -18.40
CA TYR A 33 -5.99 -5.23 -17.83
C TYR A 33 -6.28 -4.20 -18.90
N SER A 34 -7.13 -3.24 -18.53
CA SER A 34 -7.51 -2.13 -19.35
C SER A 34 -6.44 -1.05 -19.38
N GLU A 35 -6.44 -0.25 -20.43
CA GLU A 35 -5.50 0.88 -20.57
C GLU A 35 -5.62 1.87 -19.41
N ASP A 36 -6.83 2.10 -18.88
CA ASP A 36 -7.03 3.00 -17.74
C ASP A 36 -6.32 2.48 -16.48
N PHE A 37 -6.42 1.18 -16.20
CA PHE A 37 -5.73 0.56 -15.06
C PHE A 37 -4.21 0.54 -15.27
N LEU A 38 -3.75 0.20 -16.48
CA LEU A 38 -2.32 0.22 -16.78
C LEU A 38 -1.72 1.62 -16.64
N ASN A 39 -2.44 2.67 -17.08
CA ASN A 39 -1.99 4.05 -16.89
C ASN A 39 -1.93 4.44 -15.41
N PHE A 40 -2.90 3.98 -14.59
CA PHE A 40 -2.82 4.13 -13.14
C PHE A 40 -1.58 3.42 -12.60
N LEU A 41 -1.36 2.15 -12.98
CA LEU A 41 -0.27 1.31 -12.49
C LEU A 41 1.12 1.89 -12.81
N GLU A 42 1.32 2.46 -14.00
CA GLU A 42 2.59 3.09 -14.38
C GLU A 42 2.90 4.32 -13.51
N MET A 43 1.89 5.15 -13.24
CA MET A 43 2.06 6.34 -12.40
C MET A 43 2.28 5.98 -10.94
N TRP A 44 1.43 5.08 -10.41
CA TRP A 44 1.56 4.52 -9.07
C TRP A 44 2.96 3.94 -8.87
N TYR A 45 3.43 3.07 -9.78
CA TYR A 45 4.73 2.43 -9.64
C TYR A 45 5.89 3.43 -9.66
N ALA A 46 5.79 4.52 -10.43
CA ALA A 46 6.80 5.56 -10.43
C ALA A 46 6.89 6.31 -9.09
N ASP A 47 5.74 6.51 -8.43
CA ASP A 47 5.68 7.10 -7.10
C ASP A 47 6.26 6.14 -6.05
N GLU A 48 5.91 4.85 -6.08
CA GLU A 48 6.49 3.84 -5.16
C GLU A 48 8.00 3.69 -5.31
N GLN A 49 8.53 3.77 -6.54
CA GLN A 49 9.97 3.80 -6.77
C GLN A 49 10.63 5.00 -6.11
N ASN A 50 9.95 6.15 -6.12
CA ASN A 50 10.44 7.37 -5.48
C ASN A 50 10.34 7.28 -3.95
N HIS A 51 9.29 6.66 -3.41
CA HIS A 51 9.16 6.36 -1.98
C HIS A 51 10.30 5.45 -1.51
N ALA A 52 10.49 4.31 -2.18
CA ALA A 52 11.57 3.36 -1.89
C ALA A 52 12.95 4.04 -1.95
N ALA A 53 13.20 4.89 -2.96
CA ALA A 53 14.45 5.65 -3.05
C ALA A 53 14.65 6.62 -1.88
N GLY A 54 13.58 7.29 -1.45
CA GLY A 54 13.63 8.18 -0.28
C GLY A 54 13.90 7.43 1.02
N PHE A 55 13.19 6.33 1.27
CA PHE A 55 13.43 5.47 2.43
C PHE A 55 14.82 4.83 2.39
N TYR A 56 15.34 4.49 1.22
CA TYR A 56 16.69 3.95 1.05
C TYR A 56 17.74 4.95 1.54
N GLU A 57 17.66 6.19 1.07
CA GLU A 57 18.60 7.25 1.47
C GLU A 57 18.47 7.58 2.96
N LEU A 58 17.24 7.63 3.49
CA LEU A 58 16.99 7.85 4.91
C LEU A 58 17.58 6.74 5.77
N TYR A 59 17.34 5.48 5.41
CA TYR A 59 17.84 4.32 6.14
C TYR A 59 19.37 4.34 6.21
N LYS A 60 20.01 4.57 5.06
CA LYS A 60 21.46 4.73 4.97
C LYS A 60 21.97 5.84 5.89
N LEU A 61 21.39 7.04 5.80
CA LEU A 61 21.85 8.21 6.54
C LEU A 61 21.61 8.12 8.05
N LEU A 62 20.48 7.53 8.46
CA LEU A 62 20.12 7.42 9.88
C LEU A 62 20.92 6.33 10.61
N TYR A 63 21.32 5.27 9.90
CA TYR A 63 21.88 4.07 10.50
C TYR A 63 23.30 3.72 10.06
N ASP A 64 23.92 4.53 9.20
CA ASP A 64 25.29 4.34 8.69
C ASP A 64 25.49 2.92 8.12
N VAL A 65 24.48 2.45 7.38
CA VAL A 65 24.46 1.11 6.77
C VAL A 65 25.06 1.19 5.37
N ASN A 66 25.85 0.17 5.01
CA ASN A 66 26.50 0.08 3.71
C ASN A 66 25.48 -0.10 2.56
N ASP A 67 25.60 0.69 1.50
CA ASP A 67 24.77 0.61 0.28
C ASP A 67 24.65 -0.80 -0.29
N GLU A 68 25.76 -1.53 -0.33
CA GLU A 68 25.85 -2.87 -0.92
C GLU A 68 25.06 -3.87 -0.09
N PHE A 69 25.08 -3.73 1.24
CA PHE A 69 24.26 -4.56 2.12
C PHE A 69 22.77 -4.32 1.87
N ILE A 70 22.32 -3.07 1.84
CA ILE A 70 20.91 -2.74 1.60
C ILE A 70 20.45 -3.30 0.25
N LYS A 71 21.25 -3.11 -0.81
CA LYS A 71 20.93 -3.61 -2.16
C LYS A 71 20.84 -5.14 -2.20
N GLN A 72 21.77 -5.85 -1.56
CA GLN A 72 21.76 -7.31 -1.52
C GLN A 72 20.51 -7.83 -0.82
N GLU A 73 20.17 -7.25 0.32
CA GLU A 73 18.97 -7.64 1.08
C GLU A 73 17.69 -7.37 0.30
N LEU A 74 17.56 -6.20 -0.34
CA LEU A 74 16.38 -5.88 -1.18
C LEU A 74 16.28 -6.79 -2.41
N GLN A 75 17.41 -7.10 -3.07
CA GLN A 75 17.42 -7.98 -4.24
C GLN A 75 17.18 -9.45 -3.91
N ALA A 76 17.45 -9.87 -2.67
CA ALA A 76 17.20 -11.23 -2.21
C ALA A 76 15.71 -11.51 -1.94
N ARG A 77 14.88 -10.46 -1.86
CA ARG A 77 13.44 -10.58 -1.63
C ARG A 77 12.75 -11.31 -2.79
N THR A 78 11.83 -12.19 -2.44
CA THR A 78 11.08 -13.01 -3.41
C THR A 78 9.61 -12.94 -3.03
N ALA A 79 8.79 -12.45 -3.96
CA ALA A 79 7.36 -12.31 -3.76
C ALA A 79 6.60 -13.63 -3.93
N ASP A 80 5.58 -13.86 -3.11
CA ASP A 80 4.60 -14.95 -3.29
C ASP A 80 3.17 -14.39 -3.38
N PHE A 81 2.62 -14.42 -4.60
CA PHE A 81 1.27 -13.94 -4.90
C PHE A 81 0.18 -15.01 -4.81
N SER A 82 0.49 -16.23 -4.35
CA SER A 82 -0.42 -17.38 -4.39
C SER A 82 -1.78 -17.12 -3.73
N GLU A 83 -1.80 -16.38 -2.62
CA GLU A 83 -3.02 -16.10 -1.84
C GLU A 83 -3.93 -15.04 -2.46
N MET A 84 -3.36 -14.18 -3.31
CA MET A 84 -4.07 -13.08 -3.95
C MET A 84 -4.37 -13.32 -5.42
N ARG A 85 -4.12 -14.53 -5.93
CA ARG A 85 -4.34 -14.92 -7.33
C ARG A 85 -5.72 -14.51 -7.84
N GLU A 86 -6.76 -14.72 -7.04
CA GLU A 86 -8.12 -14.38 -7.44
C GLU A 86 -8.37 -12.87 -7.61
N PHE A 87 -7.58 -12.02 -6.96
CA PHE A 87 -7.65 -10.56 -7.10
C PHE A 87 -6.87 -10.15 -8.35
N LEU A 88 -5.67 -10.70 -8.54
CA LEU A 88 -4.82 -10.40 -9.69
C LEU A 88 -5.47 -10.80 -11.02
N GLU A 89 -6.30 -11.84 -11.03
CA GLU A 89 -7.01 -12.32 -12.24
C GLU A 89 -8.27 -11.49 -12.61
N ASP A 90 -8.72 -10.57 -11.75
CA ASP A 90 -9.91 -9.74 -11.97
C ASP A 90 -9.61 -8.28 -11.65
N GLU A 91 -9.48 -7.44 -12.69
CA GLU A 91 -9.13 -6.02 -12.56
C GLU A 91 -10.03 -5.26 -11.56
N PHE A 92 -11.33 -5.59 -11.47
CA PHE A 92 -12.19 -4.91 -10.50
C PHE A 92 -11.83 -5.28 -9.05
N LYS A 93 -11.62 -6.57 -8.78
CA LYS A 93 -11.18 -7.02 -7.46
C LYS A 93 -9.81 -6.44 -7.11
N LEU A 94 -8.90 -6.41 -8.09
CA LEU A 94 -7.59 -5.79 -7.95
C LEU A 94 -7.70 -4.30 -7.61
N CYS A 95 -8.53 -3.54 -8.32
CA CYS A 95 -8.75 -2.12 -8.03
C CYS A 95 -9.29 -1.91 -6.60
N VAL A 96 -10.20 -2.77 -6.14
CA VAL A 96 -10.73 -2.71 -4.77
C VAL A 96 -9.65 -3.05 -3.74
N LEU A 97 -8.77 -4.02 -4.04
CA LEU A 97 -7.63 -4.37 -3.21
C LEU A 97 -6.63 -3.22 -3.08
N PHE A 98 -6.17 -2.65 -4.19
CA PHE A 98 -5.36 -1.44 -4.16
C PHE A 98 -6.06 -0.33 -3.37
N ALA A 99 -7.34 -0.05 -3.61
CA ALA A 99 -8.03 1.02 -2.89
C ALA A 99 -8.12 0.79 -1.37
N TYR A 100 -8.10 -0.47 -0.93
CA TYR A 100 -7.99 -0.81 0.48
C TYR A 100 -6.59 -0.54 1.03
N ASP A 101 -5.57 -1.05 0.33
CA ASP A 101 -4.16 -0.98 0.71
C ASP A 101 -3.70 0.49 0.81
N GLU A 102 -3.90 1.27 -0.25
CA GLU A 102 -3.60 2.72 -0.30
C GLU A 102 -4.29 3.50 0.84
N PHE A 103 -5.54 3.13 1.17
CA PHE A 103 -6.24 3.81 2.25
C PHE A 103 -5.72 3.40 3.63
N ALA A 104 -5.27 2.16 3.79
CA ALA A 104 -4.58 1.70 4.99
C ALA A 104 -3.25 2.44 5.18
N SER A 105 -2.45 2.62 4.12
CA SER A 105 -1.24 3.46 4.11
C SER A 105 -1.53 4.90 4.55
N VAL A 106 -2.55 5.55 3.97
CA VAL A 106 -3.01 6.89 4.38
C VAL A 106 -3.35 6.96 5.86
N MET A 107 -3.99 5.92 6.40
CA MET A 107 -4.38 5.85 7.80
C MET A 107 -3.17 5.66 8.72
N THR A 108 -2.21 4.85 8.31
CA THR A 108 -0.95 4.58 9.02
C THR A 108 -0.08 5.84 9.10
N TYR A 109 0.22 6.48 7.97
CA TYR A 109 1.00 7.72 7.94
C TYR A 109 0.37 8.85 8.76
N LYS A 110 -0.96 8.91 8.88
CA LYS A 110 -1.65 9.88 9.76
C LYS A 110 -1.49 9.58 11.25
N LYS A 111 -1.27 8.31 11.60
CA LYS A 111 -1.11 7.86 12.98
C LYS A 111 0.38 7.89 13.41
N ASP A 112 1.28 7.76 12.46
CA ASP A 112 2.73 7.85 12.63
C ASP A 112 3.21 9.29 12.86
N LEU A 113 2.89 9.83 14.02
CA LEU A 113 3.30 11.19 14.41
C LEU A 113 4.80 11.30 14.70
N PHE A 114 5.50 10.17 14.89
CA PHE A 114 6.92 10.15 15.28
C PHE A 114 7.83 10.74 14.20
N TYR A 115 7.40 10.76 12.93
CA TYR A 115 8.13 11.42 11.85
C TYR A 115 8.39 12.91 12.13
N HIS A 116 7.50 13.58 12.86
CA HIS A 116 7.67 14.97 13.28
C HIS A 116 8.76 15.16 14.34
N GLU A 117 9.12 14.11 15.09
CA GLU A 117 10.10 14.18 16.17
C GLU A 117 11.54 14.30 15.66
N PHE A 118 11.81 13.97 14.38
CA PHE A 118 13.12 14.13 13.76
C PHE A 118 13.51 15.60 13.54
N GLY A 119 12.55 16.53 13.58
CA GLY A 119 12.79 17.98 13.57
C GLY A 119 13.35 18.58 12.28
N LEU A 120 13.56 17.77 11.23
CA LEU A 120 14.02 18.23 9.91
C LEU A 120 12.82 18.55 9.02
N LEU A 121 12.68 19.81 8.61
CA LEU A 121 11.53 20.28 7.83
C LEU A 121 11.44 19.59 6.47
N GLU A 122 12.57 19.33 5.84
CA GLU A 122 12.67 18.65 4.54
C GLU A 122 12.16 17.22 4.65
N PHE A 123 12.53 16.50 5.71
CA PHE A 123 12.05 15.15 5.97
C PHE A 123 10.53 15.12 6.24
N VAL A 124 10.04 16.03 7.09
CA VAL A 124 8.60 16.15 7.36
C VAL A 124 7.82 16.51 6.09
N THR A 125 8.41 17.35 5.23
CA THR A 125 7.81 17.69 3.92
C THR A 125 7.76 16.47 3.01
N TRP A 126 8.83 15.69 2.97
CA TRP A 126 8.88 14.47 2.17
C TRP A 126 7.84 13.44 2.61
N ILE A 127 7.72 13.14 3.92
CA ILE A 127 6.67 12.25 4.45
C ILE A 127 5.26 12.76 4.12
N ARG A 128 5.03 14.08 4.15
CA ARG A 128 3.75 14.67 3.74
C ARG A 128 3.45 14.49 2.26
N ASN A 129 4.49 14.49 1.41
CA ASN A 129 4.33 14.23 0.00
C ASN A 129 3.99 12.75 -0.24
N VAL A 130 4.69 11.81 0.41
CA VAL A 130 4.35 10.38 0.39
C VAL A 130 2.88 10.18 0.76
N LEU A 131 2.44 10.68 1.92
CA LEU A 131 1.02 10.63 2.31
C LEU A 131 0.05 11.28 1.29
N SER A 132 0.50 12.31 0.56
CA SER A 132 -0.31 12.94 -0.47
C SER A 132 -0.43 12.07 -1.71
N ASP A 133 0.64 11.35 -2.06
CA ASP A 133 0.69 10.41 -3.18
C ASP A 133 -0.21 9.20 -2.90
N GLU A 134 -0.12 8.56 -1.73
CA GLU A 134 -1.05 7.49 -1.29
C GLU A 134 -2.54 7.93 -1.38
N ALA A 135 -2.83 9.17 -0.94
CA ALA A 135 -4.18 9.72 -1.00
C ALA A 135 -4.65 9.98 -2.43
N LEU A 136 -3.73 10.32 -3.35
CA LEU A 136 -4.01 10.48 -4.77
C LEU A 136 -4.23 9.12 -5.43
N HIS A 137 -3.41 8.10 -5.12
CA HIS A 137 -3.56 6.74 -5.62
C HIS A 137 -4.94 6.18 -5.24
N PHE A 138 -5.29 6.22 -3.95
CA PHE A 138 -6.63 5.89 -3.46
C PHE A 138 -7.74 6.64 -4.22
N GLY A 139 -7.59 7.96 -4.35
CA GLY A 139 -8.56 8.81 -5.03
C GLY A 139 -8.72 8.51 -6.52
N ASN A 140 -7.66 8.04 -7.18
CA ASN A 140 -7.66 7.65 -8.59
C ASN A 140 -8.34 6.29 -8.77
N LEU A 141 -8.05 5.32 -7.90
CA LEU A 141 -8.72 4.01 -7.89
C LEU A 141 -10.22 4.13 -7.65
N VAL A 142 -10.65 4.92 -6.67
CA VAL A 142 -12.09 5.16 -6.43
C VAL A 142 -12.76 5.75 -7.67
N ARG A 143 -12.09 6.65 -8.39
CA ARG A 143 -12.62 7.22 -9.64
C ARG A 143 -12.68 6.18 -10.76
N LEU A 144 -11.63 5.39 -10.94
CA LEU A 144 -11.56 4.31 -11.92
C LEU A 144 -12.68 3.28 -11.67
N ILE A 145 -12.82 2.82 -10.43
CA ILE A 145 -13.87 1.89 -9.99
C ILE A 145 -15.25 2.43 -10.35
N ARG A 146 -15.55 3.67 -9.97
CA ARG A 146 -16.88 4.26 -10.19
C ARG A 146 -17.19 4.51 -11.66
N PHE A 147 -16.17 4.80 -12.46
CA PHE A 147 -16.32 5.07 -13.89
C PHE A 147 -16.49 3.78 -14.69
N LYS A 148 -15.64 2.78 -14.43
CA LYS A 148 -15.54 1.57 -15.26
C LYS A 148 -16.37 0.40 -14.73
N TYR A 149 -16.51 0.30 -13.42
CA TYR A 149 -17.10 -0.85 -12.74
C TYR A 149 -18.40 -0.51 -12.01
N LEU A 150 -19.14 0.50 -12.48
CA LEU A 150 -20.42 0.90 -11.89
C LEU A 150 -21.40 -0.27 -11.72
N HIS A 151 -21.42 -1.19 -12.69
CA HIS A 151 -22.28 -2.38 -12.69
C HIS A 151 -21.88 -3.43 -11.65
N ARG A 152 -20.65 -3.38 -11.12
CA ARG A 152 -20.08 -4.32 -10.15
C ARG A 152 -19.95 -3.77 -8.75
N LEU A 153 -20.31 -2.50 -8.49
CA LEU A 153 -20.13 -1.89 -7.17
C LEU A 153 -20.80 -2.66 -6.03
N HIS A 154 -21.87 -3.41 -6.33
CA HIS A 154 -22.56 -4.27 -5.36
C HIS A 154 -21.66 -5.40 -4.79
N GLU A 155 -20.62 -5.82 -5.51
CA GLU A 155 -19.65 -6.84 -5.08
C GLU A 155 -18.60 -6.26 -4.10
N THR A 156 -18.42 -4.93 -4.05
CA THR A 156 -17.33 -4.27 -3.30
C THR A 156 -17.26 -4.70 -1.83
N ARG A 157 -18.42 -4.81 -1.16
CA ARG A 157 -18.46 -5.20 0.26
C ARG A 157 -17.92 -6.61 0.47
N GLU A 158 -18.31 -7.56 -0.38
CA GLU A 158 -17.87 -8.95 -0.26
C GLU A 158 -16.36 -9.06 -0.51
N ILE A 159 -15.85 -8.33 -1.50
CA ILE A 159 -14.41 -8.26 -1.79
C ILE A 159 -13.63 -7.70 -0.59
N LEU A 160 -14.08 -6.59 -0.02
CA LEU A 160 -13.43 -5.98 1.16
C LEU A 160 -13.46 -6.89 2.39
N LEU A 161 -14.55 -7.64 2.60
CA LEU A 161 -14.61 -8.62 3.69
C LEU A 161 -13.60 -9.76 3.48
N LYS A 162 -13.40 -10.19 2.24
CA LYS A 162 -12.41 -11.20 1.91
C LYS A 162 -10.97 -10.72 2.10
N ILE A 163 -10.68 -9.49 1.71
CA ILE A 163 -9.40 -8.81 1.97
C ILE A 163 -9.11 -8.83 3.48
N ALA A 164 -10.09 -8.44 4.30
CA ALA A 164 -9.93 -8.43 5.75
C ALA A 164 -9.81 -9.83 6.36
N GLU A 165 -10.43 -10.85 5.76
CA GLU A 165 -10.22 -12.25 6.18
C GLU A 165 -8.77 -12.68 5.94
N ILE A 166 -8.14 -12.27 4.83
CA ILE A 166 -6.73 -12.55 4.54
C ILE A 166 -5.82 -11.85 5.57
N GLU A 167 -6.02 -10.54 5.78
CA GLU A 167 -5.31 -9.74 6.80
C GLU A 167 -5.39 -10.31 8.22
N GLN A 168 -6.52 -10.94 8.57
CA GLN A 168 -6.71 -11.55 9.89
C GLN A 168 -5.93 -12.84 10.08
N GLN A 169 -5.46 -13.49 9.01
CA GLN A 169 -4.73 -14.76 9.11
C GLN A 169 -3.33 -14.62 9.71
N ARG A 170 -2.81 -13.39 9.80
CA ARG A 170 -1.52 -13.09 10.44
C ARG A 170 -0.35 -13.86 9.83
N LYS A 171 -0.28 -13.83 8.50
CA LYS A 171 0.75 -14.54 7.75
C LYS A 171 1.95 -13.61 7.53
N PRO A 172 3.17 -14.14 7.64
CA PRO A 172 4.37 -13.34 7.35
C PRO A 172 4.24 -12.64 6.01
N TYR A 173 4.56 -11.35 5.97
CA TYR A 173 4.55 -10.56 4.75
C TYR A 173 5.37 -11.24 3.64
N GLN A 174 4.76 -11.38 2.46
CA GLN A 174 5.29 -12.17 1.34
C GLN A 174 5.95 -11.31 0.26
N ALA A 175 6.43 -10.10 0.59
CA ALA A 175 7.10 -9.19 -0.34
C ALA A 175 6.25 -8.82 -1.58
N THR A 176 4.95 -8.67 -1.39
CA THR A 176 3.96 -8.47 -2.46
C THR A 176 3.57 -7.01 -2.69
N PHE A 177 4.18 -6.07 -1.97
CA PHE A 177 3.66 -4.73 -1.70
C PHE A 177 2.35 -4.78 -0.89
N LEU A 178 1.30 -5.38 -1.47
CA LEU A 178 -0.02 -5.54 -0.85
C LEU A 178 0.05 -6.37 0.44
N PHE A 179 -0.81 -6.05 1.41
CA PHE A 179 -0.92 -6.75 2.70
C PHE A 179 0.37 -6.72 3.54
N ASP A 180 1.11 -5.61 3.52
CA ASP A 180 2.31 -5.41 4.35
C ASP A 180 1.99 -4.95 5.79
N HIS A 181 0.71 -4.80 6.11
CA HIS A 181 0.18 -4.24 7.35
C HIS A 181 0.42 -5.06 8.64
N GLU A 182 1.10 -6.21 8.52
CA GLU A 182 1.48 -7.05 9.66
C GLU A 182 2.82 -6.69 10.30
N CYS A 183 3.52 -5.69 9.74
CA CYS A 183 4.80 -5.27 10.30
C CYS A 183 4.64 -4.80 11.75
N PRO A 184 5.63 -5.04 12.64
CA PRO A 184 5.56 -4.73 14.10
C PRO A 184 5.20 -3.27 14.44
N HIS A 185 5.25 -2.42 13.44
CA HIS A 185 5.09 -0.99 13.53
C HIS A 185 3.81 -0.45 12.89
N PHE A 186 3.03 -1.30 12.20
CA PHE A 186 1.75 -0.89 11.67
C PHE A 186 0.83 -0.55 12.84
N LEU A 187 0.57 0.75 13.02
CA LEU A 187 -0.12 1.24 14.21
C LEU A 187 -1.63 0.95 14.18
N LEU A 188 -2.18 0.54 13.03
CA LEU A 188 -3.59 0.23 12.91
C LEU A 188 -3.94 -1.08 13.61
N THR A 189 -4.95 -1.04 14.47
CA THR A 189 -5.49 -2.25 15.06
C THR A 189 -6.26 -3.06 14.02
N GLN A 190 -6.48 -4.34 14.30
CA GLN A 190 -7.35 -5.18 13.47
C GLN A 190 -8.79 -4.63 13.37
N GLU A 191 -9.27 -3.94 14.39
CA GLU A 191 -10.57 -3.24 14.35
C GLU A 191 -10.52 -2.04 13.38
N GLU A 192 -9.40 -1.32 13.32
CA GLU A 192 -9.20 -0.23 12.37
C GLU A 192 -9.11 -0.75 10.93
N LEU A 193 -8.35 -1.84 10.69
CA LEU A 193 -8.22 -2.47 9.37
C LEU A 193 -9.51 -3.15 8.90
N ALA A 194 -10.10 -4.03 9.71
CA ALA A 194 -11.29 -4.80 9.33
C ALA A 194 -12.61 -4.03 9.52
N GLY A 195 -12.59 -2.87 10.18
CA GLY A 195 -13.76 -2.03 10.42
C GLY A 195 -13.65 -0.69 9.70
N ARG A 196 -12.77 0.18 10.19
CA ARG A 196 -12.70 1.58 9.74
C ARG A 196 -12.22 1.71 8.30
N CYS A 197 -11.20 0.96 7.90
CA CYS A 197 -10.68 0.94 6.53
C CYS A 197 -11.77 0.45 5.57
N ILE A 198 -12.31 -0.75 5.79
CA ILE A 198 -13.40 -1.32 4.98
C ILE A 198 -14.57 -0.33 4.83
N ASN A 199 -15.09 0.18 5.95
CA ASN A 199 -16.27 1.05 5.90
C ASN A 199 -15.98 2.34 5.14
N THR A 200 -14.79 2.92 5.28
CA THR A 200 -14.44 4.15 4.57
C THR A 200 -14.24 3.90 3.08
N VAL A 201 -13.51 2.85 2.71
CA VAL A 201 -13.30 2.48 1.29
C VAL A 201 -14.63 2.18 0.63
N LEU A 202 -15.48 1.35 1.27
CA LEU A 202 -16.83 1.05 0.80
C LEU A 202 -17.65 2.34 0.64
N GLN A 203 -17.63 3.24 1.62
CA GLN A 203 -18.36 4.50 1.55
C GLN A 203 -17.89 5.36 0.36
N LYS A 204 -16.58 5.47 0.14
CA LYS A 204 -15.99 6.29 -0.93
C LYS A 204 -16.30 5.72 -2.31
N ILE A 205 -16.28 4.40 -2.46
CA ILE A 205 -16.65 3.70 -3.69
C ILE A 205 -18.16 3.84 -3.97
N MET A 206 -19.00 3.57 -2.97
CA MET A 206 -20.47 3.59 -3.11
C MET A 206 -21.06 5.00 -3.18
N ASN A 207 -20.31 6.03 -2.75
CA ASN A 207 -20.78 7.40 -2.60
C ASN A 207 -22.02 7.52 -1.67
N ASP A 208 -22.12 6.61 -0.69
CA ASP A 208 -23.27 6.49 0.18
C ASP A 208 -23.03 7.25 1.50
N LYS A 209 -23.77 8.34 1.71
CA LYS A 209 -23.69 9.13 2.96
C LYS A 209 -24.38 8.46 4.15
N SER A 210 -25.08 7.34 3.96
CA SER A 210 -25.88 6.68 5.01
C SER A 210 -25.10 5.76 5.96
N LEU A 211 -23.83 5.46 5.67
CA LEU A 211 -22.97 4.57 6.49
C LEU A 211 -22.23 5.30 7.63
N VAL A 212 -22.60 6.56 7.93
CA VAL A 212 -22.09 7.33 9.08
C VAL A 212 -23.13 7.27 10.20
N MET A 213 -23.26 6.10 10.84
CA MET A 213 -23.94 5.92 12.12
C MET A 213 -23.31 4.73 12.84
#